data_AF-A0A5C7X7Q8-F1
#
_entry.id   AF-A0A5C7X7Q8-F1
#
_cell.length_a   1.000
_cell.length_b   1.000
_cell.length_c   1.000
_cell.angle_alpha   90.00
_cell.angle_beta   90.00
_cell.angle_gamma   90.00
#
_symmetry.space_group_name_H-M   'P 1'
#
loop_
_entity.id
_entity.type
_entity.pdbx_description
1 polymer ?
#
loop_
_entity_poly.entity_id
_entity_poly.type
_entity_poly.pdbx_seq_one_letter_code
_entity_poly.pdbx_strand_id
1 'polypeptide(L)' 'MIVESNSAANLVQIRALALHAFGSEPVAESWLNQYHALLGGAPIVMAKSSSGFAEVQKILSAINYGGAV' A
#
# COMPACT_ATOMS: atom_id res chain seq x y z
N MET A 1 19.26 -8.97 -12.24
CA MET A 1 18.35 -9.82 -11.46
C MET A 1 17.01 -9.10 -11.44
N ILE A 2 16.05 -9.54 -12.26
CA ILE A 2 14.69 -8.98 -12.22
C ILE A 2 14.06 -9.59 -10.98
N VAL A 3 13.88 -8.80 -9.93
CA VAL A 3 13.10 -9.23 -8.77
C VAL A 3 11.67 -9.35 -9.29
N GLU A 4 11.25 -10.57 -9.61
CA GLU A 4 9.85 -10.87 -9.87
C GLU A 4 9.08 -10.40 -8.63
N SER A 5 8.29 -9.34 -8.82
CA SER A 5 7.33 -8.88 -7.83
C SER A 5 6.40 -10.05 -7.52
N ASN A 6 6.60 -10.74 -6.40
CA ASN A 6 5.63 -11.72 -5.94
C ASN A 6 4.40 -10.92 -5.48
N SER A 7 3.49 -10.66 -6.42
CA SER A 7 2.33 -9.81 -6.20
C SER A 7 1.52 -10.26 -4.97
N ALA A 8 1.49 -11.56 -4.67
CA ALA A 8 0.84 -12.06 -3.46
C ALA A 8 1.57 -11.61 -2.18
N ALA A 9 2.90 -11.68 -2.14
CA ALA A 9 3.70 -11.20 -1.01
C ALA A 9 3.55 -9.69 -0.80
N ASN A 10 3.58 -8.91 -1.88
CA ASN A 10 3.33 -7.46 -1.82
C ASN A 10 1.95 -7.15 -1.25
N LEU A 11 0.92 -7.87 -1.69
CA LEU A 11 -0.45 -7.70 -1.21
C LEU A 11 -0.59 -8.03 0.28
N VAL A 12 0.09 -9.07 0.77
CA VAL A 12 0.14 -9.38 2.20
C VAL A 12 0.80 -8.24 2.97
N GLN A 13 1.92 -7.72 2.47
CA GLN A 13 2.67 -6.67 3.15
C GLN A 13 1.92 -5.33 3.21
N ILE A 14 1.29 -4.88 2.11
CA ILE A 14 0.51 -3.63 2.14
C ILE A 14 -0.74 -3.74 3.02
N ARG A 15 -1.36 -4.93 3.12
CA ARG A 15 -2.50 -5.16 4.01
C ARG A 15 -2.09 -5.02 5.47
N ALA A 16 -0.97 -5.61 5.85
CA ALA A 16 -0.43 -5.47 7.20
C ALA A 16 -0.08 -4.01 7.53
N LEU A 17 0.55 -3.30 6.58
CA LEU A 17 0.87 -1.88 6.74
C LEU A 17 -0.37 -1.00 6.85
N ALA A 18 -1.39 -1.24 6.02
CA ALA A 18 -2.64 -0.50 6.07
C ALA A 18 -3.40 -0.76 7.39
N LEU A 19 -3.45 -2.01 7.85
CA LEU A 19 -4.04 -2.34 9.15
C LEU A 19 -3.31 -1.63 10.29
N HIS A 20 -1.97 -1.58 10.25
CA HIS A 20 -1.19 -0.86 11.24
C HIS A 20 -1.44 0.66 11.20
N ALA A 21 -1.52 1.24 9.99
CA ALA A 21 -1.74 2.67 9.79
C ALA A 21 -3.15 3.14 10.20
N PHE A 22 -4.17 2.32 9.99
CA PHE A 22 -5.58 2.70 10.23
C PHE A 22 -6.21 2.08 11.47
N GLY A 23 -5.59 1.03 12.05
CA GLY A 23 -6.07 0.34 13.24
C GLY A 23 -7.39 -0.43 13.06
N SER A 24 -7.92 -0.52 11.83
CA SER A 24 -9.22 -1.11 11.52
C SER A 24 -9.19 -1.78 10.14
N GLU A 25 -9.54 -3.06 10.10
CA GLU A 25 -9.54 -3.86 8.88
C GLU A 25 -10.53 -3.32 7.82
N PRO A 26 -11.79 -2.95 8.14
CA PRO A 26 -12.69 -2.30 7.18
C PRO A 26 -12.14 -0.99 6.59
N VAL A 27 -11.44 -0.19 7.40
CA VAL A 27 -10.84 1.08 6.93
C VAL A 27 -9.65 0.80 6.02
N ALA A 28 -8.78 -0.13 6.41
CA ALA A 28 -7.64 -0.55 5.61
C ALA A 28 -8.07 -1.15 4.25
N GLU A 29 -9.08 -2.02 4.27
CA GLU A 29 -9.63 -2.62 3.04
C GLU A 29 -10.25 -1.57 2.14
N SER A 30 -11.07 -0.67 2.69
CA SER A 30 -11.66 0.44 1.93
C SER A 30 -10.58 1.31 1.28
N TRP A 31 -9.57 1.72 2.06
CA TRP A 31 -8.48 2.56 1.57
C TRP A 31 -7.67 1.86 0.46
N LEU A 32 -7.37 0.56 0.60
CA LEU A 32 -6.59 -0.20 -0.39
C LEU A 32 -7.33 -0.41 -1.72
N ASN A 33 -8.66 -0.43 -1.70
CA ASN A 33 -9.50 -0.64 -2.88
C ASN A 33 -10.01 0.65 -3.52
N GLN A 34 -9.94 1.79 -2.82
CA GLN A 34 -10.32 3.08 -3.36
C GLN A 34 -9.26 3.61 -4.34
N TYR A 35 -9.67 4.40 -5.33
CA TYR A 35 -8.76 5.13 -6.20
C TYR A 35 -8.08 6.28 -5.46
N HIS A 36 -6.74 6.39 -5.58
CA HIS A 36 -5.96 7.51 -5.04
C HIS A 36 -5.25 8.25 -6.18
N ALA A 37 -5.54 9.54 -6.32
CA ALA A 37 -4.97 10.37 -7.39
C ALA A 37 -3.44 10.41 -7.36
N LEU A 38 -2.82 10.39 -6.17
CA LEU A 38 -1.36 10.36 -5.99
C LEU A 38 -0.71 9.08 -6.55
N LEU A 39 -1.46 7.98 -6.59
CA LEU A 39 -1.01 6.69 -7.11
C LEU A 39 -1.47 6.44 -8.55
N GLY A 40 -2.40 7.24 -9.07
CA GLY A 40 -3.04 6.99 -10.37
C GLY A 40 -3.89 5.71 -10.41
N GLY A 41 -4.26 5.16 -9.26
CA GLY A 41 -4.96 3.88 -9.17
C GLY A 41 -5.29 3.46 -7.74
N ALA A 42 -5.92 2.29 -7.60
CA ALA A 42 -6.15 1.69 -6.30
C ALA A 42 -4.86 1.01 -5.78
N PRO A 43 -4.46 1.21 -4.51
CA PRO A 43 -3.25 0.64 -3.92
C PRO A 43 -3.10 -0.87 -4.16
N ILE A 44 -4.21 -1.63 -4.07
CA ILE A 44 -4.23 -3.07 -4.31
C ILE A 44 -3.87 -3.45 -5.77
N VAL A 45 -4.16 -2.57 -6.72
CA VAL A 45 -3.80 -2.74 -8.14
C VAL A 45 -2.35 -2.31 -8.35
N MET A 46 -1.97 -1.16 -7.79
CA MET A 46 -0.64 -0.59 -7.95
C MET A 46 0.45 -1.51 -7.36
N ALA A 47 0.19 -2.10 -6.21
CA ALA A 47 1.14 -2.98 -5.51
C ALA A 47 1.47 -4.30 -6.24
N LYS A 48 0.81 -4.59 -7.36
CA LYS A 48 1.17 -5.74 -8.21
C LYS A 48 2.54 -5.55 -8.89
N SER A 49 2.94 -4.31 -9.15
CA SER A 49 4.28 -3.98 -9.66
C SER A 49 5.21 -3.59 -8.51
N SER A 50 6.52 -3.79 -8.69
CA SER A 50 7.51 -3.41 -7.67
C SER A 50 7.52 -1.90 -7.39
N SER A 51 7.34 -1.08 -8.43
CA SER A 51 7.28 0.39 -8.30
C SER A 51 6.02 0.85 -7.60
N GLY A 52 4.85 0.34 -8.00
CA GLY A 52 3.59 0.69 -7.35
C GLY A 52 3.53 0.19 -5.91
N PHE A 53 4.15 -0.95 -5.62
CA PHE A 53 4.32 -1.43 -4.25
C PHE A 53 5.14 -0.47 -3.38
N ALA A 54 6.30 -0.02 -3.85
CA ALA A 54 7.14 0.92 -3.11
C ALA A 54 6.43 2.25 -2.81
N GLU A 55 5.66 2.77 -3.78
CA GLU A 55 4.86 3.99 -3.57
C GLU A 55 3.75 3.80 -2.53
N VAL A 56 3.02 2.67 -2.59
CA VAL A 56 1.99 2.36 -1.60
C VAL A 56 2.59 2.21 -0.20
N GLN A 57 3.74 1.53 -0.08
CA GLN A 57 4.44 1.42 1.20
C GLN A 57 4.83 2.78 1.76
N LYS A 58 5.40 3.67 0.93
CA LYS A 58 5.80 5.02 1.34
C LYS A 58 4.62 5.80 1.92
N ILE A 59 3.46 5.77 1.26
CA ILE A 59 2.27 6.46 1.72
C ILE A 59 1.78 5.89 3.06
N LEU A 60 1.66 4.56 3.17
CA LEU A 60 1.20 3.90 4.40
C LEU A 60 2.17 4.14 5.57
N SER A 61 3.48 4.13 5.33
CA SER A 61 4.48 4.50 6.33
C SER A 61 4.34 5.96 6.77
N ALA A 62 4.12 6.89 5.84
CA ALA A 62 3.92 8.30 6.18
C ALA A 62 2.66 8.53 7.03
N ILE A 63 1.58 7.80 6.77
CA ILE A 63 0.36 7.83 7.59
C ILE A 63 0.66 7.33 9.01
N ASN A 64 1.36 6.20 9.10
CA ASN A 64 1.62 5.54 10.36
C ASN A 64 2.54 6.32 11.32
N TYR A 65 3.52 7.05 10.77
CA TYR A 65 4.50 7.80 11.57
C TYR A 65 4.19 9.30 11.65
N GLY A 66 3.00 9.73 11.21
CA GLY A 66 2.56 11.12 11.30
C GLY A 66 3.44 12.05 10.47
N GLY A 67 3.34 11.93 9.14
CA GLY A 67 4.07 12.69 8.12
C GLY A 67 4.87 13.90 8.62
N ALA A 68 6.15 13.68 8.91
CA ALA A 68 7.15 14.72 9.06
C ALA A 68 8.48 14.22 8.49
N VAL A 69 8.66 14.47 7.18
CA VAL A 69 9.87 15.07 6.56
C VAL A 69 9.53 15.52 5.15
#